data_AF-A0A7J6MXW0-F1
#
_entry.id   AF-A0A7J6MXW0-F1
#
_cell.length_a   1.000
_cell.length_b   1.000
_cell.length_c   1.000
_cell.angle_alpha   90.00
_cell.angle_beta   90.00
_cell.angle_gamma   90.00
#
_symmetry.space_group_name_H-M   'P 1'
#
loop_
_entity.id
_entity.type
_entity.pdbx_description
1 polymer ?
#
loop_
_entity_poly.entity_id
_entity_poly.type
_entity_poly.pdbx_seq_one_letter_code
_entity_poly.pdbx_strand_id
1 'polypeptide(L)'
;MATDTYAGEIHIIDGPDDDYYLCRDTLFREPLGIDFEWNREFKGQNNPIALIQIATPTNGVLLFRCTPGEGLHPVARDALTCPNGKKAVCGFDSRDKKKLMEAFGIEIPPQSLVDVSKVAQRRGMHKTGLKAICRELGFNIFKPNYPNFHQWSGRLRKSQIRYAASDAWFPLLIAAEWGLTDIDSLRQSQGLVYARLVPSSENGFV
;
A
#
# COMPACT_ATOMS: atom_id res chain seq x y z
N MET A 1 8.22 13.33 -19.25
CA MET A 1 7.89 11.91 -19.43
C MET A 1 6.64 11.61 -18.62
N ALA A 2 5.71 10.85 -19.20
CA ALA A 2 4.56 10.33 -18.48
C ALA A 2 5.02 9.53 -17.25
N THR A 3 4.27 9.62 -16.16
CA THR A 3 4.54 8.84 -14.94
C THR A 3 3.49 7.78 -14.74
N ASP A 4 3.94 6.59 -14.34
CA ASP A 4 3.08 5.47 -14.00
C ASP A 4 2.45 5.68 -12.60
N THR A 5 1.14 5.48 -12.53
CA THR A 5 0.34 5.54 -11.30
C THR A 5 -0.66 4.41 -11.32
N TYR A 6 -1.09 3.98 -10.14
CA TYR A 6 -2.28 3.13 -10.03
C TYR A 6 -3.50 3.87 -10.59
N ALA A 7 -4.32 3.13 -11.35
CA ALA A 7 -5.46 3.67 -12.11
C ALA A 7 -6.77 2.92 -11.91
N GLY A 8 -6.78 1.89 -11.06
CA GLY A 8 -8.00 1.14 -10.77
C GLY A 8 -8.83 1.82 -9.68
N GLU A 9 -9.83 1.08 -9.20
CA GLU A 9 -10.74 1.54 -8.15
C GLU A 9 -9.98 1.81 -6.84
N ILE A 10 -10.36 2.92 -6.18
CA ILE A 10 -9.80 3.32 -4.90
C ILE A 10 -10.97 3.56 -3.93
N HIS A 11 -11.04 2.73 -2.90
CA HIS A 11 -12.05 2.80 -1.85
C HIS A 11 -11.47 3.54 -0.64
N ILE A 12 -12.18 4.53 -0.11
CA ILE A 12 -11.80 5.21 1.14
C ILE A 12 -12.69 4.63 2.23
N ILE A 13 -12.06 4.00 3.22
CA ILE A 13 -12.75 3.39 4.36
C ILE A 13 -12.58 4.32 5.56
N ASP A 14 -13.67 4.98 5.98
CA ASP A 14 -13.66 6.06 6.98
C ASP A 14 -14.38 5.65 8.28
N GLY A 15 -13.86 4.61 8.92
CA GLY A 15 -14.32 4.16 10.24
C GLY A 15 -14.28 2.64 10.40
N PRO A 16 -14.60 2.13 11.60
CA PRO A 16 -14.53 0.70 11.92
C PRO A 16 -15.67 -0.14 11.33
N ASP A 17 -16.76 0.47 10.86
CA ASP A 17 -17.93 -0.24 10.30
C ASP A 17 -18.12 -0.01 8.79
N ASP A 18 -17.28 0.84 8.19
CA ASP A 18 -17.41 1.26 6.81
C ASP A 18 -16.99 0.16 5.82
N ASP A 19 -17.78 -0.04 4.75
CA ASP A 19 -17.54 -1.03 3.70
C ASP A 19 -17.15 -2.45 4.21
N TYR A 20 -17.73 -2.87 5.35
CA TYR A 20 -17.36 -4.13 6.01
C TYR A 20 -17.40 -5.35 5.08
N TYR A 21 -18.47 -5.50 4.30
CA TYR A 21 -18.64 -6.65 3.40
C TYR A 21 -17.64 -6.63 2.24
N LEU A 22 -17.37 -5.45 1.67
CA LEU A 22 -16.33 -5.29 0.66
C LEU A 22 -14.98 -5.69 1.25
N CYS A 23 -14.62 -5.18 2.42
CA CYS A 23 -13.35 -5.54 3.06
C CYS A 23 -13.27 -7.06 3.31
N ARG A 24 -14.34 -7.65 3.86
CA ARG A 24 -14.37 -9.08 4.21
C ARG A 24 -14.18 -9.96 2.99
N ASP A 25 -14.84 -9.63 1.89
CA ASP A 25 -14.85 -10.46 0.69
C ASP A 25 -13.55 -10.33 -0.11
N THR A 26 -12.71 -9.33 0.20
CA THR A 26 -11.49 -9.01 -0.55
C THR A 26 -10.21 -9.35 0.19
N LEU A 27 -10.07 -8.92 1.45
CA LEU A 27 -8.77 -8.91 2.14
C LEU A 27 -8.20 -10.28 2.54
N PHE A 28 -9.00 -11.34 2.48
CA PHE A 28 -8.56 -12.70 2.88
C PHE A 28 -8.32 -13.65 1.72
N ARG A 29 -8.69 -13.26 0.50
CA ARG A 29 -8.69 -14.18 -0.65
C ARG A 29 -7.41 -14.10 -1.48
N GLU A 30 -6.61 -13.07 -1.27
CA GLU A 30 -5.59 -12.64 -2.22
C GLU A 30 -4.33 -12.17 -1.48
N PRO A 31 -3.15 -12.20 -2.12
CA PRO A 31 -2.00 -11.47 -1.62
C PRO A 31 -2.29 -9.96 -1.64
N LEU A 32 -1.82 -9.27 -0.61
CA LEU A 32 -2.06 -7.85 -0.40
C LEU A 32 -0.78 -7.06 -0.66
N GLY A 33 -0.89 -5.87 -1.22
CA GLY A 33 0.14 -4.84 -1.10
C GLY A 33 -0.20 -3.89 0.04
N ILE A 34 0.74 -3.51 0.90
CA ILE A 34 0.45 -2.59 2.00
C ILE A 34 1.50 -1.49 2.12
N ASP A 35 1.06 -0.34 2.61
CA ASP A 35 1.92 0.75 3.07
C ASP A 35 1.18 1.58 4.15
N PHE A 36 1.91 2.48 4.82
CA PHE A 36 1.41 3.28 5.94
C PHE A 36 1.81 4.74 5.82
N GLU A 37 0.90 5.64 6.16
CA GLU A 37 1.18 7.08 6.17
C GLU A 37 0.74 7.74 7.48
N TRP A 38 1.53 8.70 7.94
CA TRP A 38 1.29 9.51 9.14
C TRP A 38 1.71 10.95 8.91
N ASN A 39 1.12 11.90 9.66
CA ASN A 39 1.49 13.31 9.54
C ASN A 39 3.01 13.47 9.71
N ARG A 40 3.62 14.37 8.93
CA ARG A 40 5.06 14.62 9.00
C ARG A 40 5.46 14.98 10.44
N GLU A 41 6.52 14.35 10.90
CA GLU A 41 7.07 14.58 12.24
C GLU A 41 8.21 15.60 12.19
N PHE A 42 8.17 16.53 13.15
CA PHE A 42 9.31 17.37 13.52
C PHE A 42 10.03 16.75 14.73
N LYS A 43 11.20 17.30 15.10
CA LYS A 43 12.03 16.76 16.19
C LYS A 43 11.21 16.60 17.48
N GLY A 44 11.14 15.38 17.99
CA GLY A 44 10.41 15.03 19.22
C GLY A 44 8.93 14.66 19.04
N GLN A 45 8.40 14.70 17.82
CA GLN A 45 7.03 14.25 17.53
C GLN A 45 6.99 12.76 17.19
N ASN A 46 5.91 12.10 17.57
CA ASN A 46 5.57 10.72 17.18
C ASN A 46 4.09 10.69 16.77
N ASN A 47 3.81 11.03 15.52
CA ASN A 47 2.45 11.05 15.01
C ASN A 47 1.98 9.61 14.76
N PRO A 48 0.75 9.24 15.17
CA PRO A 48 0.21 7.91 14.91
C PRO A 48 -0.04 7.70 13.41
N ILE A 49 -0.19 6.44 13.01
CA ILE A 49 -0.66 6.09 11.67
C ILE A 49 -2.00 6.78 11.42
N ALA A 50 -2.09 7.49 10.30
CA ALA A 50 -3.28 8.23 9.88
C ALA A 50 -3.97 7.58 8.66
N LEU A 51 -3.24 6.74 7.92
CA LEU A 51 -3.75 6.01 6.77
C LEU A 51 -3.02 4.67 6.66
N ILE A 52 -3.78 3.59 6.48
CA ILE A 52 -3.26 2.30 6.03
C ILE A 52 -3.75 2.07 4.61
N GLN A 53 -2.84 1.70 3.71
CA GLN A 53 -3.17 1.37 2.34
C GLN A 53 -3.12 -0.13 2.15
N ILE A 54 -4.14 -0.71 1.51
CA ILE A 54 -4.19 -2.13 1.18
C ILE A 54 -4.61 -2.30 -0.28
N ALA A 55 -3.67 -2.70 -1.12
CA ALA A 55 -3.90 -3.04 -2.51
C ALA A 55 -4.28 -4.52 -2.65
N THR A 56 -5.32 -4.78 -3.44
CA THR A 56 -5.76 -6.11 -3.84
C THR A 56 -5.66 -6.27 -5.36
N PRO A 57 -5.32 -7.47 -5.88
CA PRO A 57 -5.32 -7.75 -7.30
C PRO A 57 -6.66 -7.47 -8.00
N THR A 58 -7.80 -7.77 -7.36
CA THR A 58 -9.12 -7.82 -8.03
C THR A 58 -10.06 -6.67 -7.68
N ASN A 59 -10.00 -6.16 -6.45
CA ASN A 59 -10.94 -5.15 -5.93
C ASN A 59 -10.30 -3.78 -5.73
N GLY A 60 -9.10 -3.59 -6.27
CA GLY A 60 -8.37 -2.34 -6.23
C GLY A 60 -7.78 -2.02 -4.87
N VAL A 61 -7.64 -0.72 -4.56
CA VAL A 61 -6.93 -0.25 -3.37
C VAL A 61 -7.91 0.30 -2.34
N LEU A 62 -7.84 -0.24 -1.12
CA LEU A 62 -8.57 0.24 0.05
C LEU A 62 -7.66 1.16 0.87
N LEU A 63 -8.15 2.35 1.20
CA LEU A 63 -7.46 3.36 1.99
C LEU A 63 -8.20 3.51 3.33
N PHE A 64 -7.70 2.84 4.36
CA PHE A 64 -8.26 2.88 5.71
C PHE A 64 -7.79 4.12 6.45
N ARG A 65 -8.72 5.03 6.69
CA ARG A 65 -8.51 6.23 7.52
C ARG A 65 -8.36 5.80 8.98
N CYS A 66 -7.37 6.36 9.67
CA CYS A 66 -7.11 6.04 11.06
C CYS A 66 -7.25 7.27 11.94
N THR A 67 -8.16 7.19 12.90
CA THR A 67 -8.38 8.24 13.91
C THR A 67 -7.63 7.87 15.19
N PRO A 68 -6.81 8.75 15.76
CA PRO A 68 -6.11 8.47 17.02
C PRO A 68 -7.09 8.14 18.15
N GLY A 69 -6.85 7.03 18.85
CA GLY A 69 -7.70 6.55 19.95
C GLY A 69 -8.84 5.64 19.51
N GLU A 70 -9.11 5.53 18.21
CA GLU A 70 -10.05 4.54 17.66
C GLU A 70 -9.32 3.23 17.30
N GLY A 71 -10.06 2.14 17.33
CA GLY A 71 -9.56 0.85 16.84
C GLY A 71 -9.42 0.85 15.32
N LEU A 72 -8.48 0.05 14.80
CA LEU A 72 -8.42 -0.26 13.38
C LEU A 72 -9.68 -1.03 12.94
N HIS A 73 -10.17 -0.76 11.72
CA HIS A 73 -11.24 -1.54 11.09
C HIS A 73 -10.99 -3.05 11.27
N PRO A 74 -11.95 -3.82 11.82
CA PRO A 74 -11.72 -5.17 12.33
C PRO A 74 -11.22 -6.10 11.22
N VAL A 75 -11.77 -5.99 10.02
CA VAL A 75 -11.33 -6.80 8.88
C VAL A 75 -9.89 -6.46 8.46
N ALA A 76 -9.49 -5.19 8.53
CA ALA A 76 -8.12 -4.79 8.22
C ALA A 76 -7.14 -5.28 9.29
N ARG A 77 -7.52 -5.19 10.57
CA ARG A 77 -6.77 -5.79 11.69
C ARG A 77 -6.53 -7.28 11.45
N ASP A 78 -7.57 -8.03 11.16
CA ASP A 78 -7.51 -9.48 10.98
C ASP A 78 -6.68 -9.84 9.74
N ALA A 79 -6.85 -9.12 8.62
CA ALA A 79 -6.05 -9.32 7.41
C ALA A 79 -4.55 -9.05 7.66
N LEU A 80 -4.21 -7.93 8.32
CA LEU A 80 -2.83 -7.58 8.63
C LEU A 80 -2.17 -8.59 9.59
N THR A 81 -2.92 -9.12 10.55
CA THR A 81 -2.42 -10.07 11.54
C THR A 81 -2.49 -11.54 11.09
N CYS A 82 -3.15 -11.84 9.96
CA CYS A 82 -3.26 -13.20 9.43
C CYS A 82 -1.89 -13.75 8.98
N PRO A 83 -1.37 -14.84 9.58
CA PRO A 83 -0.03 -15.35 9.24
C PRO A 83 0.06 -15.99 7.85
N ASN A 84 -1.08 -16.41 7.29
CA ASN A 84 -1.14 -17.15 6.02
C ASN A 84 -1.36 -16.25 4.80
N GLY A 85 -1.92 -15.05 4.99
CA GLY A 85 -2.08 -14.08 3.90
C GLY A 85 -0.75 -13.37 3.61
N LYS A 86 -0.30 -13.33 2.36
CA LYS A 86 0.93 -12.63 1.99
C LYS A 86 0.70 -11.12 1.91
N LYS A 87 1.62 -10.33 2.47
CA LYS A 87 1.62 -8.87 2.41
C LYS A 87 2.92 -8.37 1.79
N ALA A 88 2.85 -7.88 0.57
CA ALA A 88 3.94 -7.21 -0.12
C ALA A 88 4.10 -5.78 0.41
N VAL A 89 5.35 -5.39 0.71
CA VAL A 89 5.73 -4.08 1.23
C VAL A 89 7.05 -3.64 0.61
N CYS A 90 7.34 -2.34 0.61
CA CYS A 90 8.67 -1.84 0.26
C CYS A 90 9.28 -1.04 1.40
N GLY A 91 10.09 -1.70 2.24
CA GLY A 91 10.85 -1.04 3.29
C GLY A 91 10.19 -1.05 4.66
N PHE A 92 9.56 -2.16 5.05
CA PHE A 92 8.96 -2.31 6.38
C PHE A 92 10.03 -2.50 7.46
N ASP A 93 10.13 -1.53 8.37
CA ASP A 93 11.20 -1.42 9.35
C ASP A 93 10.71 -1.40 10.82
N SER A 94 11.59 -1.07 11.76
CA SER A 94 11.26 -1.03 13.19
C SER A 94 10.33 0.12 13.56
N ARG A 95 10.31 1.21 12.79
CA ARG A 95 9.44 2.36 13.00
C ARG A 95 8.01 2.00 12.63
N ASP A 96 7.79 1.31 11.52
CA ASP A 96 6.46 0.83 11.12
C ASP A 96 5.87 -0.11 12.18
N LYS A 97 6.68 -1.08 12.63
CA LYS A 97 6.30 -2.01 13.71
C LYS A 97 5.90 -1.28 14.99
N LYS A 98 6.74 -0.33 15.42
CA LYS A 98 6.49 0.47 16.62
C LYS A 98 5.18 1.24 16.49
N LYS A 99 4.93 1.87 15.34
CA LYS A 99 3.71 2.65 15.11
C LYS A 99 2.44 1.80 15.05
N LEU A 100 2.49 0.63 14.42
CA LEU A 100 1.36 -0.32 14.44
C LEU A 100 1.04 -0.80 15.86
N MET A 101 2.08 -1.08 16.64
CA MET A 101 1.92 -1.48 18.04
C MET A 101 1.36 -0.34 18.90
N GLU A 102 1.88 0.88 18.76
CA GLU A 102 1.42 2.04 19.53
C GLU A 102 0.01 2.49 19.14
N ALA A 103 -0.34 2.44 17.84
CA ALA A 103 -1.64 2.90 17.36
C ALA A 103 -2.75 1.87 17.57
N PHE A 104 -2.46 0.58 17.37
CA PHE A 104 -3.49 -0.46 17.29
C PHE A 104 -3.21 -1.72 18.12
N GLY A 105 -2.03 -1.82 18.75
CA GLY A 105 -1.63 -3.01 19.50
C GLY A 105 -1.50 -4.25 18.62
N ILE A 106 -1.05 -4.10 17.37
CA ILE A 106 -0.89 -5.22 16.43
C ILE A 106 0.54 -5.34 15.91
N GLU A 107 0.89 -6.56 15.53
CA GLU A 107 2.11 -6.88 14.80
C GLU A 107 1.76 -7.68 13.54
N ILE A 108 2.43 -7.38 12.43
CA ILE A 108 2.30 -8.18 11.20
C ILE A 108 3.24 -9.38 11.31
N PRO A 109 2.74 -10.62 11.18
CA PRO A 109 3.57 -11.81 11.30
C PRO A 109 4.72 -11.80 10.27
N PRO A 110 5.98 -11.95 10.68
CA PRO A 110 7.13 -11.86 9.78
C PRO A 110 7.07 -12.81 8.57
N GLN A 111 6.52 -14.01 8.74
CA GLN A 111 6.36 -15.02 7.69
C GLN A 111 5.31 -14.64 6.61
N SER A 112 4.44 -13.70 6.95
CA SER A 112 3.41 -13.18 6.07
C SER A 112 3.93 -12.02 5.21
N LEU A 113 5.03 -11.37 5.62
CA LEU A 113 5.61 -10.22 4.93
C LEU A 113 6.51 -10.62 3.75
N VAL A 114 6.31 -9.94 2.63
CA VAL A 114 7.13 -10.01 1.42
C VAL A 114 7.71 -8.61 1.18
N ASP A 115 8.85 -8.33 1.81
CA ASP A 115 9.50 -7.03 1.66
C ASP A 115 10.37 -6.98 0.40
N VAL A 116 9.84 -6.35 -0.65
CA VAL A 116 10.50 -6.28 -1.96
C VAL A 116 11.80 -5.49 -1.91
N SER A 117 11.96 -4.56 -0.95
CA SER A 117 13.23 -3.84 -0.77
C SER A 117 14.35 -4.77 -0.28
N LYS A 118 14.04 -5.71 0.62
CA LYS A 118 14.98 -6.72 1.12
C LYS A 118 15.28 -7.77 0.05
N VAL A 119 14.30 -8.12 -0.78
CA VAL A 119 14.51 -9.00 -1.93
C VAL A 119 15.42 -8.34 -2.96
N ALA A 120 15.17 -7.07 -3.30
CA ALA A 120 16.03 -6.26 -4.18
C ALA A 120 17.48 -6.25 -3.69
N GLN A 121 17.69 -6.02 -2.39
CA GLN A 121 19.01 -6.05 -1.77
C GLN A 121 19.68 -7.42 -1.96
N ARG A 122 18.97 -8.52 -1.67
CA ARG A 122 19.49 -9.89 -1.87
C ARG A 122 19.80 -10.20 -3.34
N ARG A 123 19.13 -9.55 -4.28
CA ARG A 123 19.37 -9.65 -5.72
C ARG A 123 20.50 -8.72 -6.20
N GLY A 124 21.20 -8.02 -5.30
CA GLY A 124 22.36 -7.20 -5.63
C GLY A 124 22.04 -5.77 -6.06
N MET A 125 20.80 -5.29 -5.89
CA MET A 125 20.44 -3.92 -6.24
C MET A 125 21.05 -2.91 -5.24
N HIS A 126 21.76 -1.90 -5.76
CA HIS A 126 22.33 -0.81 -4.94
C HIS A 126 21.26 0.13 -4.36
N LYS A 127 20.16 0.35 -5.09
CA LYS A 127 19.04 1.21 -4.66
C LYS A 127 17.79 0.35 -4.53
N THR A 128 17.26 0.26 -3.32
CA THR A 128 16.15 -0.65 -2.97
C THR A 128 14.86 0.08 -2.59
N GLY A 129 14.82 1.41 -2.75
CA GLY A 129 13.58 2.16 -2.62
C GLY A 129 12.62 1.88 -3.76
N LEU A 130 11.31 1.96 -3.50
CA LEU A 130 10.24 1.59 -4.44
C LEU A 130 10.45 2.16 -5.85
N LYS A 131 10.73 3.46 -5.96
CA LYS A 131 11.00 4.13 -7.25
C LYS A 131 12.18 3.54 -8.02
N ALA A 132 13.23 3.12 -7.32
CA ALA A 132 14.38 2.51 -7.96
C ALA A 132 14.05 1.12 -8.48
N ILE A 133 13.35 0.31 -7.67
CA ILE A 133 12.91 -1.03 -8.06
C ILE A 133 11.96 -0.98 -9.25
N CYS A 134 10.95 -0.11 -9.19
CA CYS A 134 10.01 0.11 -10.29
C CYS A 134 10.74 0.48 -11.60
N ARG A 135 11.75 1.35 -11.53
CA ARG A 135 12.53 1.74 -12.72
C ARG A 135 13.28 0.57 -13.34
N GLU A 136 13.86 -0.33 -12.54
CA GLU A 136 14.51 -1.53 -13.07
C GLU A 136 13.52 -2.49 -13.76
N LEU A 137 12.24 -2.44 -13.38
CA LEU A 137 11.15 -3.17 -14.04
C LEU A 137 10.50 -2.39 -15.20
N GLY A 138 11.05 -1.24 -15.58
CA GLY A 138 10.54 -0.42 -16.69
C GLY A 138 9.42 0.55 -16.33
N PHE A 139 9.05 0.67 -15.05
CA PHE A 139 8.02 1.61 -14.58
C PHE A 139 8.65 2.94 -14.13
N ASN A 140 8.10 4.06 -14.61
CA ASN A 140 8.46 5.42 -14.23
C ASN A 140 7.44 6.00 -13.23
N ILE A 141 7.49 5.54 -11.97
CA ILE A 141 6.52 6.00 -10.96
C ILE A 141 6.79 7.43 -10.48
N PHE A 142 5.70 8.17 -10.25
CA PHE A 142 5.77 9.50 -9.65
C PHE A 142 5.86 9.41 -8.12
N LYS A 143 7.01 9.80 -7.56
CA LYS A 143 7.13 10.16 -6.13
C LYS A 143 7.44 11.66 -6.01
N PRO A 144 6.43 12.51 -5.73
CA PRO A 144 6.63 13.95 -5.59
C PRO A 144 7.53 14.27 -4.40
N ASN A 145 8.27 15.38 -4.50
CA ASN A 145 8.95 15.95 -3.33
C ASN A 145 7.92 16.62 -2.38
N TYR A 146 8.34 16.74 -1.13
CA TYR A 146 7.52 16.59 0.09
C TYR A 146 6.54 17.70 0.52
N PRO A 147 6.52 18.98 0.07
CA PRO A 147 5.77 20.02 0.82
C PRO A 147 4.25 19.81 0.93
N ASN A 148 3.65 18.95 0.10
CA ASN A 148 2.20 18.68 0.09
C ASN A 148 1.78 17.37 0.78
N PHE A 149 2.72 16.55 1.26
CA PHE A 149 2.47 15.23 1.86
C PHE A 149 2.84 15.27 3.35
N HIS A 150 2.26 16.23 4.06
CA HIS A 150 2.57 16.47 5.47
C HIS A 150 1.38 16.23 6.40
N GLN A 151 0.16 16.31 5.87
CA GLN A 151 -1.08 16.18 6.63
C GLN A 151 -1.91 15.02 6.07
N TRP A 152 -1.82 13.86 6.73
CA TRP A 152 -2.53 12.64 6.36
C TRP A 152 -3.79 12.41 7.20
N SER A 153 -3.83 12.92 8.43
CA SER A 153 -5.02 12.84 9.29
C SER A 153 -6.16 13.78 8.86
N GLY A 154 -5.90 14.77 8.00
CA GLY A 154 -6.94 15.66 7.47
C GLY A 154 -7.64 15.10 6.22
N ARG A 155 -8.48 15.92 5.58
CA ARG A 155 -9.09 15.59 4.29
C ARG A 155 -8.00 15.34 3.23
N LEU A 156 -8.03 14.16 2.62
CA LEU A 156 -7.07 13.77 1.60
C LEU A 156 -7.31 14.53 0.29
N ARG A 157 -6.25 15.05 -0.30
CA ARG A 157 -6.26 15.59 -1.66
C ARG A 157 -6.26 14.44 -2.67
N LYS A 158 -6.76 14.69 -3.89
CA LYS A 158 -6.72 13.71 -5.00
C LYS A 158 -5.30 13.17 -5.26
N SER A 159 -4.28 14.01 -5.13
CA SER A 159 -2.88 13.59 -5.27
C SER A 159 -2.39 12.68 -4.15
N GLN A 160 -2.84 12.88 -2.91
CA GLN A 160 -2.55 11.99 -1.78
C GLN A 160 -3.21 10.62 -1.96
N ILE A 161 -4.46 10.60 -2.41
CA ILE A 161 -5.20 9.36 -2.69
C ILE A 161 -4.48 8.53 -3.76
N ARG A 162 -4.10 9.14 -4.90
CA ARG A 162 -3.39 8.42 -5.97
C ARG A 162 -1.99 7.96 -5.56
N TYR A 163 -1.27 8.79 -4.81
CA TYR A 163 0.04 8.43 -4.28
C TYR A 163 -0.08 7.22 -3.34
N ALA A 164 -0.97 7.30 -2.35
CA ALA A 164 -1.19 6.24 -1.36
C ALA A 164 -1.60 4.92 -2.03
N ALA A 165 -2.50 4.99 -3.03
CA ALA A 165 -2.87 3.80 -3.80
C ALA A 165 -1.70 3.20 -4.58
N SER A 166 -0.86 4.04 -5.19
CA SER A 166 0.34 3.58 -5.90
C SER A 166 1.37 2.94 -4.96
N ASP A 167 1.55 3.50 -3.76
CA ASP A 167 2.55 3.04 -2.80
C ASP A 167 2.22 1.67 -2.20
N ALA A 168 0.94 1.28 -2.13
CA ALA A 168 0.55 -0.10 -1.85
C ALA A 168 0.53 -1.02 -3.09
N TRP A 169 0.14 -0.50 -4.26
CA TRP A 169 0.02 -1.30 -5.48
C TRP A 169 1.37 -1.78 -6.03
N PHE A 170 2.36 -0.89 -6.13
CA PHE A 170 3.64 -1.25 -6.76
C PHE A 170 4.42 -2.33 -6.01
N PRO A 171 4.48 -2.37 -4.66
CA PRO A 171 5.05 -3.51 -3.94
C PRO A 171 4.39 -4.86 -4.30
N LEU A 172 3.06 -4.89 -4.42
CA LEU A 172 2.33 -6.09 -4.82
C LEU A 172 2.67 -6.51 -6.26
N LEU A 173 2.69 -5.56 -7.19
CA LEU A 173 3.07 -5.80 -8.58
C LEU A 173 4.51 -6.33 -8.67
N ILE A 174 5.46 -5.71 -7.96
CA ILE A 174 6.86 -6.17 -7.91
C ILE A 174 6.92 -7.60 -7.35
N ALA A 175 6.22 -7.87 -6.25
CA ALA A 175 6.23 -9.19 -5.63
C ALA A 175 5.76 -10.27 -6.61
N ALA A 176 4.76 -9.97 -7.42
CA ALA A 176 4.25 -10.85 -8.45
C ALA A 176 5.17 -11.04 -9.66
N GLU A 177 5.70 -9.96 -10.22
CA GLU A 177 6.70 -10.01 -11.30
C GLU A 177 7.94 -10.82 -10.88
N TRP A 178 8.18 -10.93 -9.57
CA TRP A 178 9.26 -11.71 -9.00
C TRP A 178 8.88 -13.11 -8.51
N GLY A 179 7.62 -13.53 -8.72
CA GLY A 179 7.12 -14.85 -8.33
C GLY A 179 7.03 -15.06 -6.81
N LEU A 180 6.96 -13.99 -6.01
CA LEU A 180 6.91 -14.05 -4.54
C LEU A 180 5.46 -14.16 -4.02
N THR A 181 4.50 -13.81 -4.86
CA THR A 181 3.06 -13.90 -4.61
C THR A 181 2.40 -14.44 -5.86
N ASP A 182 1.45 -15.37 -5.70
CA ASP A 182 0.67 -15.86 -6.82
C ASP A 182 -0.52 -14.94 -7.08
N ILE A 183 -0.37 -14.08 -8.08
CA ILE A 183 -1.48 -13.31 -8.67
C ILE A 183 -1.79 -13.77 -10.09
N ASP A 184 -0.96 -14.63 -10.69
CA ASP A 184 -1.17 -15.11 -12.06
C ASP A 184 -2.28 -16.17 -12.14
N SER A 185 -2.46 -17.00 -11.09
CA SER A 185 -3.65 -17.86 -10.99
C SER A 185 -4.94 -17.06 -10.90
N LEU A 186 -4.91 -15.85 -10.32
CA LEU A 186 -6.02 -14.89 -10.30
C LEU A 186 -6.22 -14.22 -11.68
N ARG A 187 -5.14 -13.85 -12.39
CA ARG A 187 -5.21 -13.31 -13.77
C ARG A 187 -5.93 -14.26 -14.71
N GLN A 188 -5.58 -15.55 -14.66
CA GLN A 188 -6.14 -16.56 -15.57
C GLN A 188 -7.57 -16.93 -15.20
N SER A 189 -7.89 -17.06 -13.91
CA SER A 189 -9.23 -17.46 -13.47
C SER A 189 -10.30 -16.36 -13.60
N GLN A 190 -9.89 -15.08 -13.58
CA GLN A 190 -10.82 -13.94 -13.65
C GLN A 190 -10.67 -13.07 -14.91
N GLY A 191 -9.76 -13.40 -15.83
CA GLY A 191 -9.56 -12.64 -17.07
C GLY A 191 -9.05 -11.20 -16.84
N LEU A 192 -8.36 -10.98 -15.72
CA LEU A 192 -7.96 -9.65 -15.27
C LEU A 192 -6.78 -9.12 -16.08
N VAL A 193 -6.99 -8.03 -16.79
CA VAL A 193 -5.93 -7.12 -17.22
C VAL A 193 -5.76 -6.13 -16.07
N TYR A 194 -4.61 -6.15 -15.39
CA TYR A 194 -4.33 -5.18 -14.33
C TYR A 194 -4.68 -3.76 -14.77
N ALA A 195 -5.18 -2.95 -13.83
CA ALA A 195 -5.47 -1.55 -14.02
C ALA A 195 -4.35 -0.91 -14.86
N ARG A 196 -4.67 -0.53 -16.10
CA ARG A 196 -3.68 -0.02 -17.05
C ARG A 196 -3.01 1.18 -16.39
N LEU A 197 -1.69 1.16 -16.30
CA LEU A 197 -0.92 2.34 -15.97
C LEU A 197 -1.28 3.41 -17.00
N VAL A 198 -1.89 4.50 -16.55
CA VAL A 198 -2.18 5.64 -17.42
C VAL A 198 -1.09 6.68 -17.27
N PRO A 199 -0.53 7.19 -18.38
CA PRO A 199 0.24 8.41 -18.39
C PRO A 199 -0.48 9.51 -17.61
N SER A 200 0.21 10.14 -16.65
CA SER A 200 -0.33 11.29 -15.89
C SER A 200 -0.87 12.43 -16.75
N SER A 201 -0.50 12.52 -18.03
CA SER A 201 -1.01 13.49 -19.00
C SER A 201 -2.46 13.25 -19.45
N GLU A 202 -3.04 12.07 -19.23
CA GLU A 202 -4.41 11.75 -19.68
C GLU A 202 -5.50 12.13 -18.65
N ASN A 203 -5.11 12.48 -17.42
CA ASN A 203 -6.02 13.01 -16.41
C ASN A 203 -5.85 14.52 -16.31
N GLY A 204 -6.42 15.25 -17.28
CA GLY A 204 -6.27 16.69 -17.43
C GLY A 204 -6.37 17.47 -16.12
N PHE A 205 -5.22 17.94 -15.63
CA PHE A 205 -5.10 18.96 -14.58
C PHE A 205 -3.78 19.71 -14.78
N VAL A 206 -3.91 20.93 -15.31
CA VAL A 206 -3.15 22.09 -14.85
C VAL A 206 -3.75 22.52 -13.52
#